data_AF-A0A4R3DXD0-F1
#
_entry.id   AF-A0A4R3DXD0-F1
#
_cell.length_a   1.000
_cell.length_b   1.000
_cell.length_c   1.000
_cell.angle_alpha   90.00
_cell.angle_beta   90.00
_cell.angle_gamma   90.00
#
_symmetry.space_group_name_H-M   'P 1'
#
loop_
_entity.id
_entity.type
_entity.pdbx_description
1 polymer ?
#
loop_
_entity_poly.entity_id
_entity_poly.type
_entity_poly.pdbx_seq_one_letter_code
_entity_poly.pdbx_strand_id
1 'polypeptide(L)' 'MMGPAADRGRCRLMLRMPAWRAEPQQITTPDFLDVCEAYELIWNAIAAFDKAGATEKVEEFRTLAEFLEGEALLIALHIH' A
#
# COMPACT_ATOMS: atom_id res chain seq x y z
N MET A 1 -12.41 -10.72 -8.12
CA MET A 1 -11.25 -11.59 -7.85
C MET A 1 -10.08 -10.65 -7.65
N MET A 2 -9.36 -10.75 -6.53
CA MET A 2 -8.25 -9.85 -6.19
C MET A 2 -7.09 -10.13 -7.16
N GLY A 3 -6.52 -9.08 -7.75
CA GLY A 3 -5.39 -9.21 -8.68
C GLY A 3 -4.08 -9.50 -7.93
N PRO A 4 -3.09 -10.15 -8.55
CA PRO A 4 -1.83 -10.50 -7.88
C PRO A 4 -1.08 -9.32 -7.26
N ALA A 5 -1.24 -8.10 -7.82
CA ALA A 5 -0.65 -6.88 -7.27
C ALA A 5 -1.36 -6.41 -5.99
N ALA A 6 -2.70 -6.40 -5.99
CA ALA A 6 -3.49 -6.07 -4.80
C ALA A 6 -3.20 -7.02 -3.63
N ASP A 7 -3.08 -8.33 -3.89
CA ASP A 7 -2.72 -9.32 -2.85
C ASP A 7 -1.39 -8.98 -2.17
N ARG A 8 -0.35 -8.70 -2.96
CA ARG A 8 0.99 -8.36 -2.45
C ARG A 8 0.97 -7.02 -1.71
N GLY A 9 0.26 -6.04 -2.24
CA GLY A 9 0.11 -4.73 -1.61
C GLY A 9 -0.55 -4.83 -0.24
N ARG A 10 -1.63 -5.61 -0.14
CA ARG A 10 -2.31 -5.90 1.14
C ARG A 10 -1.37 -6.55 2.14
N CYS A 11 -0.65 -7.60 1.73
CA CYS A 11 0.33 -8.27 2.59
C CYS A 11 1.40 -7.28 3.09
N ARG A 12 1.88 -6.40 2.21
CA ARG A 12 2.87 -5.38 2.58
C ARG A 12 2.31 -4.35 3.54
N LEU A 13 1.09 -3.84 3.32
CA LEU A 13 0.38 -2.95 4.24
C LEU A 13 0.26 -3.59 5.63
N MET A 14 -0.15 -4.85 5.71
CA MET A 14 -0.26 -5.62 6.96
C MET A 14 1.08 -5.81 7.70
N LEU A 15 2.20 -5.81 6.98
CA LEU A 15 3.54 -5.85 7.57
C LEU A 15 3.98 -4.47 8.07
N ARG A 16 3.62 -3.41 7.34
CA ARG A 16 3.97 -2.02 7.61
C ARG A 16 3.12 -1.38 8.72
N MET A 17 1.90 -1.87 8.91
CA MET A 17 0.92 -1.41 9.89
C MET A 17 0.58 -2.52 10.91
N PRO A 18 1.54 -3.00 11.72
CA PRO A 18 1.35 -4.17 12.57
C PRO A 18 0.24 -3.99 13.62
N ALA A 19 0.03 -2.78 14.12
CA ALA A 19 -1.01 -2.47 15.10
C ALA A 19 -2.44 -2.59 14.52
N TRP A 20 -2.57 -2.46 13.20
CA TRP A 20 -3.86 -2.46 12.51
C TRP A 20 -4.05 -3.67 11.59
N ARG A 21 -3.18 -4.67 11.65
CA ARG A 21 -3.15 -5.80 10.70
C ARG A 21 -4.51 -6.48 10.49
N ALA A 22 -5.36 -6.54 11.51
CA ALA A 22 -6.68 -7.15 11.44
C ALA A 22 -7.67 -6.40 10.54
N GLU A 23 -7.55 -5.08 10.41
CA GLU A 23 -8.49 -4.25 9.63
C GLU A 23 -8.28 -4.46 8.11
N PRO A 24 -7.06 -4.28 7.56
CA PRO A 24 -6.76 -4.58 6.17
C PRO A 24 -7.08 -6.03 5.79
N GLN A 25 -7.03 -6.99 6.71
CA GLN A 25 -7.24 -8.43 6.45
C GLN A 25 -8.69 -8.80 6.15
N GLN A 26 -9.67 -7.98 6.53
CA GLN A 26 -11.08 -8.34 6.40
C GLN A 26 -11.75 -7.66 5.19
N ILE A 27 -11.11 -6.66 4.60
CA ILE A 27 -11.73 -5.78 3.63
C ILE A 27 -11.44 -6.21 2.21
N THR A 28 -12.49 -6.21 1.39
CA THR A 28 -12.44 -6.64 -0.01
C THR A 28 -13.19 -5.68 -0.93
N THR A 29 -13.45 -4.45 -0.47
CA THR A 29 -14.09 -3.43 -1.30
C THR A 29 -13.17 -3.05 -2.47
N PRO A 30 -13.72 -2.75 -3.66
CA PRO A 30 -12.92 -2.34 -4.81
C PRO A 30 -11.93 -1.23 -4.48
N ASP A 31 -12.38 -0.16 -3.81
CA ASP A 31 -11.54 0.98 -3.43
C ASP A 31 -10.34 0.56 -2.56
N PHE A 32 -10.55 -0.37 -1.62
CA PHE A 32 -9.46 -0.89 -0.79
C PHE A 32 -8.47 -1.73 -1.62
N LEU A 33 -8.98 -2.52 -2.57
CA LEU A 33 -8.14 -3.33 -3.45
C LEU A 33 -7.32 -2.44 -4.41
N ASP A 34 -7.88 -1.35 -4.89
CA ASP A 34 -7.19 -0.36 -5.73
C ASP A 34 -6.06 0.33 -4.94
N VAL A 35 -6.31 0.68 -3.67
CA VAL A 35 -5.26 1.20 -2.78
C VAL A 35 -4.16 0.17 -2.54
N CYS A 36 -4.50 -1.11 -2.34
CA CYS A 36 -3.51 -2.17 -2.19
C CYS A 36 -2.67 -2.32 -3.47
N GLU A 37 -3.29 -2.32 -4.65
CA GLU A 37 -2.56 -2.39 -5.91
C GLU A 37 -1.63 -1.20 -6.10
N ALA A 38 -2.13 0.02 -5.89
CA ALA A 38 -1.33 1.25 -5.97
C ALA A 38 -0.14 1.20 -4.99
N TYR A 39 -0.35 0.69 -3.78
CA TYR A 39 0.70 0.55 -2.79
C TYR A 39 1.82 -0.40 -3.24
N GLU A 40 1.48 -1.56 -3.83
CA GLU A 40 2.49 -2.46 -4.39
C GLU A 40 3.25 -1.82 -5.57
N LEU A 41 2.56 -1.06 -6.43
CA LEU A 41 3.20 -0.35 -7.53
C LEU A 41 4.20 0.71 -7.03
N ILE A 42 3.86 1.45 -5.97
CA ILE A 42 4.76 2.42 -5.35
C ILE A 42 6.03 1.74 -4.82
N TRP A 43 5.90 0.61 -4.13
CA TRP A 43 7.07 -0.10 -3.63
C TRP A 43 7.97 -0.68 -4.73
N ASN A 44 7.37 -1.11 -5.85
CA ASN A 44 8.14 -1.50 -7.03
C ASN A 44 8.89 -0.30 -7.63
N ALA A 45 8.26 0.88 -7.68
CA ALA A 45 8.90 2.11 -8.14
C ALA A 45 10.05 2.55 -7.22
N ILE A 46 9.86 2.50 -5.89
CA ILE A 46 10.91 2.78 -4.89
C ILE A 46 12.13 1.88 -5.16
N ALA A 47 11.92 0.58 -5.30
CA ALA A 47 13.02 -0.36 -5.54
C ALA A 47 13.74 -0.09 -6.88
N ALA A 48 13.01 0.32 -7.92
CA ALA A 48 13.58 0.68 -9.20
C ALA A 48 14.39 1.99 -9.13
N PHE A 49 13.89 3.03 -8.48
CA PHE A 49 14.57 4.31 -8.32
C PHE A 49 15.79 4.21 -7.41
N ASP A 50 15.71 3.41 -6.35
CA ASP A 50 16.84 3.13 -5.46
C ASP A 50 17.99 2.47 -6.23
N LYS A 51 17.68 1.45 -7.05
CA LYS A 51 18.65 0.80 -7.94
C LYS A 51 19.27 1.77 -8.97
N ALA A 52 18.51 2.78 -9.40
CA ALA A 52 18.97 3.79 -10.35
C ALA A 52 19.74 4.95 -9.69
N GLY A 53 19.83 5.00 -8.35
CA GLY A 53 20.44 6.10 -7.61
C GLY A 53 19.63 7.40 -7.63
N ALA A 54 18.33 7.33 -7.96
CA ALA A 54 17.43 8.48 -8.04
C ALA A 54 16.82 8.79 -6.66
N THR A 55 17.66 9.28 -5.74
CA THR A 55 17.30 9.48 -4.32
C THR A 55 16.09 10.39 -4.11
N GLU A 56 15.97 11.49 -4.86
CA GLU A 56 14.81 12.39 -4.78
C GLU A 56 13.49 11.67 -5.11
N LYS A 57 13.52 10.76 -6.10
CA LYS A 57 12.35 9.94 -6.46
C LYS A 57 12.02 8.89 -5.41
N VAL A 58 13.02 8.34 -4.74
CA VAL A 58 12.80 7.43 -3.61
C VAL A 58 12.04 8.16 -2.49
N GLU A 59 12.44 9.37 -2.12
CA GLU A 59 11.76 10.14 -1.05
C GLU A 59 10.35 10.58 -1.45
N GLU A 60 10.16 11.01 -2.70
CA GLU A 60 8.84 11.34 -3.26
C GLU A 60 7.88 10.14 -3.14
N PHE A 61 8.33 8.95 -3.56
CA PHE A 61 7.50 7.75 -3.53
C PHE A 61 7.30 7.19 -2.10
N ARG A 62 8.25 7.41 -1.18
CA ARG A 62 8.05 7.10 0.24
C ARG A 62 6.92 7.93 0.84
N THR A 63 6.85 9.21 0.50
CA THR A 63 5.76 10.10 0.92
C THR A 63 4.41 9.60 0.39
N LEU A 64 4.36 9.15 -0.86
CA LEU A 64 3.14 8.56 -1.44
C LEU A 64 2.78 7.22 -0.77
N ALA A 65 3.77 6.40 -0.39
CA ALA A 65 3.51 5.17 0.35
C ALA A 65 2.86 5.44 1.72
N GLU A 66 3.35 6.44 2.46
CA GLU A 66 2.77 6.87 3.74
C GLU A 66 1.35 7.40 3.57
N PHE A 67 1.09 8.17 2.51
CA PHE A 67 -0.26 8.62 2.17
C PHE A 67 -1.21 7.42 1.94
N LEU A 68 -0.81 6.43 1.16
CA LEU A 68 -1.62 5.24 0.92
C LEU A 68 -1.79 4.34 2.16
N GLU A 69 -0.81 4.31 3.08
CA GLU A 69 -0.98 3.66 4.40
C GLU A 69 -2.13 4.32 5.17
N GLY A 70 -2.21 5.66 5.15
CA GLY A 70 -3.31 6.43 5.74
C GLY A 70 -4.66 6.16 5.07
N GLU A 71 -4.72 6.21 3.73
CA GLU A 71 -5.96 5.94 2.97
C GLU A 71 -6.46 4.51 3.21
N ALA A 72 -5.56 3.53 3.19
CA ALA A 72 -5.90 2.13 3.47
C ALA A 72 -6.53 1.99 4.86
N LEU A 73 -5.97 2.67 5.87
CA LEU A 73 -6.50 2.64 7.23
C LEU A 73 -7.84 3.38 7.34
N LEU A 74 -8.01 4.53 6.67
CA LEU A 74 -9.26 5.28 6.66
C LEU A 74 -10.40 4.46 6.06
N ILE A 75 -10.17 3.87 4.87
CA ILE A 75 -11.11 2.94 4.25
C ILE A 75 -11.38 1.78 5.21
N ALA A 76 -10.34 1.29 5.88
CA ALA A 76 -10.50 0.15 6.75
C ALA A 76 -11.37 0.40 7.98
N LEU A 77 -11.31 1.61 8.52
CA LEU A 77 -12.08 2.01 9.71
C LEU A 77 -13.47 2.59 9.38
N HIS A 78 -13.73 3.00 8.13
CA HIS A 78 -15.01 3.59 7.72
C HIS A 78 -16.04 2.59 7.17
N ILE A 79 -15.65 1.32 6.98
CA ILE A 79 -16.59 0.25 6.63
C ILE A 79 -17.16 -0.31 7.95
N HIS A 80 -18.16 0.38 8.49
CA HIS A 80 -19.05 -0.09 9.56
C HIS A 80 -20.50 -0.07 9.10
#